data_AF-A0A3N4PC54-F1
#
_entry.id   AF-A0A3N4PC54-F1
#
_cell.length_a   1.000
_cell.length_b   1.000
_cell.length_c   1.000
_cell.angle_alpha   90.00
_cell.angle_beta   90.00
_cell.angle_gamma   90.00
#
_symmetry.space_group_name_H-M   'P 1'
#
loop_
_entity.id
_entity.type
_entity.pdbx_description
1 polymer ?
#
loop_
_entity_poly.entity_id
_entity_poly.type
_entity_poly.pdbx_seq_one_letter_code
_entity_poly.pdbx_strand_id
1 'polypeptide(L)'
;MAEDQLAKFQDFCKMAILADQTYLVNSFLLSNDESLHSFIHNPLVYDVLIDGKNHRGTCLLLKDLLMRKDREISILQKEILHTLDENKAKQLQERVDKLKQEREVLDKAAPKERYIFEWLLVPHWMGDELINLGEVVFRGYGCNFWGTTSILRENYTKEDTLLGIFEELHYN
;
A
#
# COMPACT_ATOMS: atom_id res chain seq x y z
N MET A 1 -3.48 -19.54 18.93
CA MET A 1 -4.83 -19.83 18.39
C MET A 1 -5.35 -21.11 19.03
N ALA A 2 -6.62 -21.14 19.42
CA ALA A 2 -7.29 -22.39 19.78
C ALA A 2 -7.36 -23.30 18.53
N GLU A 3 -7.38 -24.63 18.70
CA GLU A 3 -7.41 -25.59 17.57
C GLU A 3 -8.54 -25.29 16.58
N ASP A 4 -9.71 -24.84 17.08
CA ASP A 4 -10.85 -24.44 16.25
C ASP A 4 -10.58 -23.22 15.35
N GLN A 5 -9.76 -22.26 15.81
CA GLN A 5 -9.40 -21.09 15.00
C GLN A 5 -8.42 -21.48 13.88
N LEU A 6 -7.51 -22.42 14.16
CA LEU A 6 -6.57 -22.91 13.16
C LEU A 6 -7.30 -23.65 12.03
N ALA A 7 -8.29 -24.48 12.36
CA ALA A 7 -9.13 -25.16 11.36
C ALA A 7 -9.89 -24.17 10.47
N LYS A 8 -10.52 -23.13 11.06
CA LYS A 8 -11.20 -22.07 10.31
C LYS A 8 -10.27 -21.32 9.37
N PHE A 9 -9.06 -21.01 9.82
CA PHE A 9 -8.06 -20.34 8.98
C PHE A 9 -7.62 -21.22 7.81
N GLN A 10 -7.39 -22.52 8.05
CA GLN A 10 -7.05 -23.46 6.97
C GLN A 10 -8.17 -23.58 5.93
N ASP A 11 -9.42 -23.61 6.36
CA ASP A 11 -10.57 -23.68 5.45
C ASP A 11 -10.76 -22.38 4.67
N PHE A 12 -10.54 -21.23 5.32
CA PHE A 12 -10.45 -19.94 4.64
C PHE A 12 -9.41 -19.96 3.53
N CYS A 13 -8.17 -20.37 3.83
CA CYS A 13 -7.07 -20.42 2.86
C CYS A 13 -7.39 -21.32 1.64
N LYS A 14 -8.02 -22.47 1.86
CA LYS A 14 -8.44 -23.38 0.77
C LYS A 14 -9.52 -22.76 -0.13
N MET A 15 -10.38 -21.90 0.39
CA MET A 15 -11.42 -21.23 -0.38
C MET A 15 -10.92 -19.94 -1.05
N ALA A 16 -9.97 -19.27 -0.40
CA ALA A 16 -9.47 -17.96 -0.80
C ALA A 16 -8.36 -18.04 -1.86
N ILE A 17 -7.51 -19.05 -1.83
CA ILE A 17 -6.45 -19.26 -2.83
C ILE A 17 -6.80 -20.48 -3.68
N LEU A 18 -6.99 -20.26 -4.98
CA LEU A 18 -7.50 -21.30 -5.88
C LEU A 18 -6.38 -22.06 -6.62
N ALA A 19 -5.44 -21.36 -7.28
CA ALA A 19 -4.33 -22.00 -7.99
C ALA A 19 -3.20 -21.02 -8.31
N ASP A 20 -1.96 -21.51 -8.39
CA ASP A 20 -0.86 -20.79 -9.04
C ASP A 20 -1.13 -20.67 -10.55
N GLN A 21 -1.03 -19.46 -11.07
CA GLN A 21 -1.26 -19.07 -12.46
C GLN A 21 -0.10 -18.22 -13.02
N THR A 22 1.09 -18.29 -12.40
CA THR A 22 2.25 -17.45 -12.74
C THR A 22 2.61 -17.52 -14.22
N TYR A 23 2.68 -18.72 -14.79
CA TYR A 23 2.97 -18.91 -16.22
C TYR A 23 1.93 -18.22 -17.11
N LEU A 24 0.64 -18.41 -16.79
CA LEU A 24 -0.46 -17.85 -17.57
C LEU A 24 -0.43 -16.31 -17.52
N VAL A 25 -0.36 -15.73 -16.33
CA VAL A 25 -0.35 -14.27 -16.17
C VAL A 25 0.88 -13.66 -16.82
N ASN A 26 2.06 -14.26 -16.65
CA ASN A 26 3.27 -13.80 -17.34
C ASN A 26 3.12 -13.87 -18.87
N SER A 27 2.46 -14.90 -19.41
CA SER A 27 2.19 -14.99 -20.85
C SER A 27 1.31 -13.85 -21.37
N PHE A 28 0.37 -13.37 -20.56
CA PHE A 28 -0.44 -12.19 -20.87
C PHE A 28 0.38 -10.91 -20.78
N LEU A 29 1.12 -10.71 -19.69
CA LEU A 29 1.88 -9.48 -19.45
C LEU A 29 3.07 -9.31 -20.41
N LEU A 30 3.63 -10.42 -20.91
CA LEU A 30 4.68 -10.42 -21.93
C LEU A 30 4.13 -10.32 -23.36
N SER A 31 2.81 -10.35 -23.54
CA SER A 31 2.23 -10.05 -24.85
C SER A 31 2.46 -8.57 -25.20
N ASN A 32 2.57 -8.23 -26.48
CA ASN A 32 2.79 -6.85 -26.94
C ASN A 32 1.60 -5.90 -26.68
N ASP A 33 0.63 -6.31 -25.86
CA ASP A 33 -0.52 -5.50 -25.50
C ASP A 33 -0.24 -4.73 -24.20
N GLU A 34 0.32 -3.53 -24.36
CA GLU A 34 0.59 -2.62 -23.24
C GLU A 34 -0.70 -2.23 -22.48
N SER A 35 -1.89 -2.36 -23.09
CA SER A 35 -3.14 -2.03 -22.43
C SER A 35 -3.41 -2.90 -21.20
N LEU A 36 -2.83 -4.11 -21.14
CA LEU A 36 -2.98 -5.03 -20.01
C LEU A 36 -2.39 -4.47 -18.70
N HIS A 37 -1.41 -3.57 -18.79
CA HIS A 37 -0.79 -2.95 -17.61
C HIS A 37 -1.77 -2.05 -16.85
N SER A 38 -2.79 -1.51 -17.52
CA SER A 38 -3.83 -0.70 -16.88
C SER A 38 -4.72 -1.48 -15.92
N PHE A 39 -4.71 -2.81 -16.03
CA PHE A 39 -5.46 -3.72 -15.16
C PHE A 39 -4.66 -4.22 -13.96
N ILE A 40 -3.42 -3.76 -13.79
CA ILE A 40 -2.59 -4.07 -12.63
C ILE A 40 -2.77 -2.98 -11.57
N HIS A 41 -3.26 -3.38 -10.41
CA HIS A 41 -3.41 -2.55 -9.23
C HIS A 41 -2.16 -2.62 -8.35
N ASN A 42 -1.81 -1.47 -7.74
CA ASN A 42 -0.62 -1.30 -6.90
C ASN A 42 0.71 -1.84 -7.49
N PRO A 43 1.01 -1.65 -8.79
CA PRO A 43 2.23 -2.20 -9.41
C PRO A 43 3.52 -1.56 -8.87
N LEU A 44 3.39 -0.37 -8.29
CA LEU A 44 4.51 0.45 -7.84
C LEU A 44 4.56 0.55 -6.31
N VAL A 45 5.78 0.56 -5.79
CA VAL A 45 6.09 0.84 -4.39
C VAL A 45 6.92 2.13 -4.29
N TYR A 46 6.62 2.92 -3.27
CA TYR A 46 7.34 4.13 -2.89
C TYR A 46 8.09 3.86 -1.60
N ASP A 47 9.27 4.45 -1.49
CA ASP A 47 10.20 4.25 -0.38
C ASP A 47 10.84 5.63 -0.10
N VAL A 48 10.40 6.25 1.00
CA VAL A 48 10.68 7.66 1.28
C VAL A 48 11.13 7.83 2.72
N LEU A 49 12.29 8.47 2.90
CA LEU A 49 12.82 8.83 4.21
C LEU A 49 12.31 10.23 4.61
N ILE A 50 11.52 10.30 5.68
CA ILE A 50 10.99 11.55 6.23
C ILE A 50 11.30 11.58 7.73
N ASP A 51 11.91 12.66 8.20
CA ASP A 51 12.19 12.85 9.64
C ASP A 51 12.91 11.65 10.29
N GLY A 52 13.83 11.04 9.55
CA GLY A 52 14.58 9.85 9.99
C GLY A 52 13.78 8.54 10.01
N LYS A 53 12.50 8.55 9.58
CA LYS A 53 11.66 7.37 9.47
C LYS A 53 11.49 6.98 8.02
N ASN A 54 11.72 5.69 7.72
CA ASN A 54 11.48 5.18 6.39
C ASN A 54 9.99 4.82 6.22
N HIS A 55 9.38 5.34 5.17
CA HIS A 55 7.99 5.10 4.80
C HIS A 55 7.97 4.33 3.50
N ARG A 56 7.50 3.08 3.54
CA ARG A 56 7.34 2.22 2.37
C ARG A 56 5.89 1.86 2.15
N GLY A 57 5.39 2.01 0.94
CA GLY A 57 4.00 1.67 0.61
C GLY A 57 3.59 2.00 -0.81
N THR A 58 2.28 2.02 -1.07
CA THR A 58 1.72 2.29 -2.41
C THR A 58 1.55 3.79 -2.66
N CYS A 59 1.06 4.14 -3.85
CA CYS A 59 0.66 5.52 -4.17
C CYS A 59 -0.37 6.09 -3.17
N LEU A 60 -1.21 5.23 -2.56
CA LEU A 60 -2.17 5.66 -1.54
C LEU A 60 -1.48 6.16 -0.27
N LEU A 61 -0.42 5.47 0.18
CA LEU A 61 0.39 5.94 1.32
C LEU A 61 1.00 7.30 1.01
N LEU A 62 1.56 7.46 -0.19
CA LEU A 62 2.19 8.72 -0.60
C LEU A 62 1.19 9.88 -0.59
N LYS A 63 -0.01 9.66 -1.16
CA LYS A 63 -1.10 10.65 -1.16
C LYS A 63 -1.55 11.01 0.25
N ASP A 64 -1.72 10.03 1.13
CA ASP A 64 -2.11 10.28 2.52
C ASP A 64 -1.05 11.09 3.28
N LEU A 65 0.24 10.75 3.11
CA LEU A 65 1.33 11.53 3.70
C LEU A 65 1.35 12.97 3.20
N LEU A 66 1.22 13.19 1.89
CA LEU A 66 1.13 14.54 1.30
C LEU A 66 -0.05 15.33 1.88
N MET A 67 -1.24 14.72 1.94
CA MET A 67 -2.43 15.36 2.49
C MET A 67 -2.27 15.73 3.98
N ARG A 68 -1.64 14.86 4.78
CA ARG A 68 -1.35 15.16 6.20
C ARG A 68 -0.40 16.35 6.34
N LYS A 69 0.64 16.42 5.51
CA LYS A 69 1.60 17.54 5.52
C LYS A 69 0.93 18.85 5.08
N ASP A 70 0.11 18.82 4.04
CA ASP A 70 -0.63 20.00 3.57
C ASP A 70 -1.60 20.54 4.64
N ARG A 71 -2.27 19.63 5.37
CA ARG A 71 -3.14 20.00 6.50
C ARG A 71 -2.33 20.62 7.65
N GLU A 72 -1.21 20.01 8.05
CA GLU A 72 -0.35 20.51 9.13
C GLU A 72 0.21 21.90 8.78
N ILE A 73 0.70 22.10 7.55
CA ILE A 73 1.14 23.40 7.04
C ILE A 73 0.02 24.43 7.14
N SER A 74 -1.18 24.08 6.69
CA SER A 74 -2.34 24.99 6.70
C SER A 74 -2.75 25.40 8.12
N ILE A 75 -2.66 24.48 9.09
CA ILE A 75 -2.96 24.75 10.50
C ILE A 75 -1.90 25.70 11.08
N LEU A 76 -0.62 25.38 10.92
CA LEU A 76 0.48 26.18 11.45
C LEU A 76 0.51 27.60 10.85
N GLN A 77 0.23 27.73 9.56
CA GLN A 77 0.13 29.05 8.90
C GLN A 77 -0.98 29.92 9.52
N LYS A 78 -2.13 29.32 9.86
CA LYS A 78 -3.19 30.05 10.58
C LYS A 78 -2.75 30.42 12.00
N GLU A 79 -2.08 29.52 12.71
CA GLU A 79 -1.57 29.80 14.06
C GLU A 79 -0.53 30.93 14.07
N ILE A 80 0.33 31.02 13.05
CA ILE A 80 1.29 32.13 12.88
C ILE A 80 0.55 33.47 12.75
N LEU A 81 -0.49 33.54 11.92
CA LEU A 81 -1.28 34.77 11.72
C LEU A 81 -1.97 35.26 13.00
N HIS A 82 -2.29 34.34 13.92
CA HIS A 82 -2.99 34.65 15.18
C HIS A 82 -2.05 34.78 16.39
N THR A 83 -0.75 34.55 16.22
CA THR A 83 0.23 34.62 17.31
C THR A 83 0.80 36.03 17.45
N LEU A 84 0.76 36.59 18.66
CA LEU A 84 1.35 37.90 19.00
C LEU A 84 2.79 37.80 19.51
N ASP A 85 3.26 36.59 19.82
CA ASP A 85 4.63 36.32 20.27
C ASP A 85 5.54 36.03 19.06
N GLU A 86 6.46 36.95 18.78
CA GLU A 86 7.41 36.83 17.66
C GLU A 86 8.32 35.60 17.76
N ASN A 87 8.70 35.17 18.97
CA ASN A 87 9.55 33.99 19.13
C ASN A 87 8.77 32.72 18.79
N LYS A 88 7.52 32.64 19.25
CA LYS A 88 6.62 31.53 18.89
C LYS A 88 6.32 31.53 17.39
N ALA A 89 6.07 32.70 16.78
CA ALA A 89 5.85 32.81 15.35
C ALA A 89 7.05 32.32 14.52
N LYS A 90 8.29 32.64 14.94
CA LYS A 90 9.51 32.12 14.31
C LYS A 90 9.63 30.60 14.42
N GLN A 91 9.38 30.01 15.58
CA GLN A 91 9.43 28.55 15.76
C GLN A 91 8.39 27.83 14.88
N LEU A 92 7.17 28.37 14.80
CA LEU A 92 6.12 27.84 13.93
C LEU A 92 6.52 27.95 12.45
N GLN A 93 7.15 29.06 12.05
CA GLN A 93 7.64 29.27 10.69
C GLN A 93 8.74 28.26 10.32
N GLU A 94 9.70 28.02 11.20
CA GLU A 94 10.73 26.98 11.01
C GLU A 94 10.11 25.59 10.83
N ARG A 95 9.07 25.27 11.60
CA ARG A 95 8.33 24.01 11.45
C ARG A 95 7.62 23.94 10.10
N VAL A 96 6.97 25.01 9.65
CA VAL A 96 6.32 25.08 8.34
C VAL A 96 7.33 24.85 7.22
N ASP A 97 8.51 25.47 7.31
CA ASP A 97 9.54 25.33 6.29
C ASP A 97 10.11 23.91 6.25
N LYS A 98 10.30 23.27 7.41
CA LYS A 98 10.63 21.83 7.48
C LYS A 98 9.55 20.97 6.81
N LEU A 99 8.27 21.21 7.11
CA LEU A 99 7.18 20.43 6.50
C LEU A 99 7.07 20.63 4.98
N LYS A 100 7.35 21.83 4.47
CA LYS A 100 7.42 22.09 3.03
C LYS A 100 8.55 21.32 2.35
N GLN A 101 9.72 21.24 2.99
CA GLN A 101 10.83 20.43 2.50
C GLN A 101 10.45 18.94 2.48
N GLU A 102 9.85 18.42 3.55
CA GLU A 102 9.38 17.03 3.61
C GLU A 102 8.33 16.74 2.52
N ARG A 103 7.39 17.67 2.29
CA ARG A 103 6.41 17.59 1.22
C ARG A 103 7.06 17.55 -0.16
N GLU A 104 8.10 18.36 -0.39
CA GLU A 104 8.84 18.35 -1.65
C GLU A 104 9.56 17.01 -1.89
N VAL A 105 10.14 16.42 -0.83
CA VAL A 105 10.72 15.07 -0.90
C VAL A 105 9.67 14.03 -1.29
N LEU A 106 8.46 14.11 -0.70
CA LEU A 106 7.35 13.23 -1.06
C LEU A 106 6.90 13.42 -2.51
N ASP A 107 6.76 14.66 -2.97
CA ASP A 107 6.32 14.98 -4.33
C ASP A 107 7.32 14.48 -5.39
N LYS A 108 8.62 14.46 -5.04
CA LYS A 108 9.71 13.97 -5.89
C LYS A 108 10.01 12.48 -5.71
N ALA A 109 9.22 11.75 -4.92
CA ALA A 109 9.46 10.34 -4.66
C ALA A 109 9.30 9.51 -5.96
N ALA A 110 10.39 8.89 -6.39
CA ALA A 110 10.37 8.01 -7.55
C ALA A 110 9.74 6.65 -7.20
N PRO A 111 8.77 6.16 -7.99
CA PRO A 111 8.25 4.83 -7.81
C PRO A 111 9.28 3.77 -8.20
N LYS A 112 9.19 2.60 -7.56
CA LYS A 112 9.92 1.39 -7.93
C LYS A 112 8.90 0.32 -8.33
N GLU A 113 9.19 -0.43 -9.38
CA GLU A 113 8.38 -1.60 -9.72
C GLU A 113 8.51 -2.67 -8.64
N ARG A 114 7.41 -3.37 -8.38
CA ARG A 114 7.40 -4.49 -7.45
C ARG A 114 7.77 -5.77 -8.17
N TYR A 115 8.70 -6.52 -7.60
CA TYR A 115 8.98 -7.86 -8.06
C TYR A 115 7.90 -8.82 -7.57
N ILE A 116 7.34 -9.60 -8.49
CA ILE A 116 6.25 -10.54 -8.24
C ILE A 116 6.81 -11.95 -8.36
N PHE A 117 6.65 -12.74 -7.30
CA PHE A 117 7.17 -14.11 -7.24
C PHE A 117 6.17 -15.10 -7.84
N GLU A 118 4.90 -14.98 -7.45
CA GLU A 118 3.83 -15.86 -7.89
C GLU A 118 2.57 -15.05 -8.20
N TRP A 119 1.76 -15.55 -9.14
CA TRP A 119 0.40 -15.07 -9.36
C TRP A 119 -0.60 -16.13 -8.92
N LEU A 120 -1.40 -15.83 -7.91
CA LEU A 120 -2.40 -16.75 -7.38
C LEU A 120 -3.79 -16.33 -7.85
N LEU A 121 -4.56 -17.27 -8.40
CA LEU A 121 -5.98 -17.05 -8.69
C LEU A 121 -6.73 -16.92 -7.36
N VAL A 122 -7.49 -15.83 -7.23
CA VAL A 122 -8.28 -15.52 -6.02
C VAL A 122 -9.72 -15.15 -6.40
N PRO A 123 -10.70 -15.39 -5.51
CA PRO A 123 -12.05 -14.88 -5.67
C PRO A 123 -12.11 -13.36 -5.78
N HIS A 124 -13.18 -12.84 -6.41
CA HIS A 124 -13.37 -11.40 -6.62
C HIS A 124 -13.31 -10.59 -5.33
N TRP A 125 -14.04 -11.02 -4.30
CA TRP A 125 -14.09 -10.35 -2.99
C TRP A 125 -12.68 -10.22 -2.38
N MET A 126 -11.86 -11.26 -2.49
CA MET A 126 -10.50 -11.23 -1.93
C MET A 126 -9.59 -10.28 -2.72
N GLY A 127 -9.79 -10.20 -4.04
CA GLY A 127 -9.07 -9.25 -4.87
C GLY A 127 -9.38 -7.79 -4.53
N ASP A 128 -10.55 -7.46 -3.98
CA ASP A 128 -10.83 -6.11 -3.47
C ASP A 128 -10.06 -5.86 -2.16
N GLU A 129 -10.10 -6.80 -1.21
CA GLU A 129 -9.38 -6.69 0.07
C GLU A 129 -7.87 -6.56 -0.14
N LEU A 130 -7.29 -7.36 -1.03
CA LEU A 130 -5.87 -7.30 -1.37
C LEU A 130 -5.48 -5.92 -1.92
N ILE A 131 -6.30 -5.31 -2.78
CA ILE A 131 -6.03 -3.97 -3.30
C ILE A 131 -6.04 -2.93 -2.17
N ASN A 132 -7.00 -3.04 -1.24
CA ASN A 132 -7.11 -2.14 -0.09
C ASN A 132 -5.89 -2.27 0.84
N LEU A 133 -5.38 -3.49 1.02
CA LEU A 133 -4.14 -3.76 1.76
C LEU A 133 -2.87 -3.30 1.01
N GLY A 134 -3.02 -2.87 -0.25
CA GLY A 134 -1.91 -2.39 -1.07
C GLY A 134 -1.19 -3.50 -1.83
N GLU A 135 -1.70 -4.72 -1.86
CA GLU A 135 -1.14 -5.84 -2.62
C GLU A 135 -1.30 -5.65 -4.13
N VAL A 136 -0.44 -6.33 -4.90
CA VAL A 136 -0.51 -6.30 -6.37
C VAL A 136 -1.63 -7.21 -6.82
N VAL A 137 -2.57 -6.68 -7.61
CA VAL A 137 -3.67 -7.48 -8.16
C VAL A 137 -3.81 -7.19 -9.64
N PHE A 138 -3.80 -8.23 -10.46
CA PHE A 138 -4.13 -8.14 -11.87
C PHE A 138 -5.58 -8.57 -12.09
N ARG A 139 -6.39 -7.70 -12.71
CA ARG A 139 -7.81 -7.96 -13.03
C ARG A 139 -8.01 -8.10 -14.52
N GLY A 140 -7.87 -9.32 -15.03
CA GLY A 140 -7.95 -9.62 -16.46
C GLY A 140 -8.91 -10.75 -16.75
N TYR A 141 -9.62 -10.67 -17.87
CA TYR A 141 -10.44 -11.77 -18.40
C TYR A 141 -11.51 -12.28 -17.41
N GLY A 142 -12.05 -11.40 -16.56
CA GLY A 142 -13.05 -11.76 -15.54
C GLY A 142 -12.48 -12.48 -14.31
N CYS A 143 -11.16 -12.55 -14.18
CA CYS A 143 -10.45 -13.20 -13.06
C CYS A 143 -9.61 -12.18 -12.28
N ASN A 144 -9.36 -12.50 -11.00
CA ASN A 144 -8.45 -11.76 -10.14
C ASN A 144 -7.23 -12.61 -9.82
N PHE A 145 -6.05 -12.04 -10.04
CA PHE A 145 -4.78 -12.69 -9.74
C PHE A 145 -4.01 -11.85 -8.72
N TRP A 146 -3.68 -12.44 -7.58
CA TRP A 146 -2.85 -11.83 -6.55
C TRP A 146 -1.38 -12.06 -6.88
N GLY A 147 -0.65 -10.98 -7.14
CA GLY A 147 0.80 -11.00 -7.30
C GLY A 147 1.47 -10.95 -5.94
N THR A 148 2.00 -12.08 -5.48
CA THR A 148 2.69 -12.14 -4.20
C THR A 148 4.04 -11.43 -4.32
N THR A 149 4.32 -10.54 -3.38
CA THR A 149 5.57 -9.77 -3.32
C THR A 149 6.15 -9.85 -1.91
N SER A 150 7.45 -9.63 -1.75
CA SER A 150 8.14 -9.69 -0.45
C SER A 150 8.31 -8.31 0.21
N ILE A 151 7.54 -7.31 -0.23
CA ILE A 151 7.99 -5.92 -0.19
C ILE A 151 7.25 -5.03 0.81
N LEU A 152 5.98 -5.31 1.13
CA LEU A 152 5.22 -4.45 2.05
C LEU A 152 5.55 -4.82 3.50
N ARG A 153 6.51 -4.08 4.09
CA ARG A 153 7.12 -4.33 5.40
C ARG A 153 7.97 -5.60 5.38
N GLU A 154 9.18 -5.55 5.93
CA GLU A 154 10.18 -6.63 5.93
C GLU A 154 9.70 -7.94 6.61
N ASN A 155 8.46 -7.99 7.10
CA ASN A 155 7.87 -9.08 7.86
C ASN A 155 6.47 -9.52 7.37
N TYR A 156 5.96 -9.06 6.22
CA TYR A 156 4.65 -9.56 5.75
C TYR A 156 4.88 -10.60 4.66
N THR A 157 4.70 -11.84 5.08
CA THR A 157 4.61 -12.99 4.20
C THR A 157 3.21 -13.05 3.56
N LYS A 158 3.07 -13.94 2.58
CA LYS A 158 1.76 -14.33 2.05
C LYS A 158 0.83 -14.76 3.18
N GLU A 159 1.37 -15.52 4.13
CA GLU A 159 0.67 -16.05 5.29
C GLU A 159 0.19 -14.93 6.23
N ASP A 160 1.01 -13.90 6.46
CA ASP A 160 0.62 -12.75 7.30
C ASP A 160 -0.50 -11.92 6.66
N THR A 161 -0.48 -11.78 5.33
CA THR A 161 -1.54 -11.08 4.58
C THR A 161 -2.85 -11.84 4.69
N LEU A 162 -2.82 -13.16 4.48
CA LEU A 162 -3.99 -14.03 4.63
C LEU A 162 -4.55 -14.00 6.04
N LEU A 163 -3.67 -14.04 7.04
CA LEU A 163 -4.07 -13.99 8.44
C LEU A 163 -4.75 -12.67 8.77
N GLY A 164 -4.22 -11.53 8.28
CA GLY A 164 -4.84 -10.22 8.46
C GLY A 164 -6.27 -10.15 7.90
N ILE A 165 -6.48 -10.64 6.67
CA ILE A 165 -7.82 -10.68 6.06
C ILE A 165 -8.75 -11.61 6.85
N PHE A 166 -8.25 -12.80 7.25
CA PHE A 166 -9.03 -13.73 8.04
C PHE A 166 -9.48 -13.11 9.37
N GLU A 167 -8.56 -12.43 10.06
CA GLU A 167 -8.83 -11.80 11.35
C GLU A 167 -9.89 -10.69 11.20
N GLU A 168 -9.80 -9.86 10.17
CA GLU A 168 -10.78 -8.80 9.90
C GLU A 168 -12.18 -9.35 9.61
N LEU A 169 -12.28 -10.49 8.91
CA LEU A 169 -13.57 -11.10 8.58
C LEU A 169 -14.22 -11.86 9.74
N HIS A 170 -13.44 -12.33 10.72
CA HIS A 170 -13.93 -13.23 11.78
C HIS A 170 -13.92 -12.64 13.19
N TYR A 171 -13.26 -11.50 13.40
CA TYR A 171 -13.22 -10.81 14.71
C TYR A 171 -13.96 -9.46 14.71
N ASN A 172 -14.72 -9.15 13.66
CA ASN A 172 -15.72 -8.08 13.64
C ASN A 172 -17.10 -8.58 14.04
#